data_AF-A0A9Q1FFC7-F1
#
_entry.id   AF-A0A9Q1FFC7-F1
#
_cell.length_a   1.000
_cell.length_b   1.000
_cell.length_c   1.000
_cell.angle_alpha   90.00
_cell.angle_beta   90.00
_cell.angle_gamma   90.00
#
_symmetry.space_group_name_H-M   'P 1'
#
loop_
_entity.id
_entity.type
_entity.pdbx_description
1 polymer ?
#
loop_
_entity_poly.entity_id
_entity_poly.type
_entity_poly.pdbx_seq_one_letter_code
_entity_poly.pdbx_strand_id
1 'polypeptide(L)'
;MPSLIAPPLKEFQELNMDREDKKRSRSLGKDFMCRMQCVFLHTSSIERLTPEEMFLWTQSLENLLQSKYGMATFHSFLKAEYSDENLEFWLRCEEYKKIKSSYRMHSKAKKIYEQYIQTKAPREINIDHHTREAIKRNVMAPTMFCFDDAQKIVYGLMERDSYPRFLRSDIYRSLLDSTSADCPRG
;
A
#
# COMPACT_ATOMS: atom_id res chain seq x y z
N MET A 1 -18.38 -37.25 46.41
CA MET A 1 -18.92 -35.87 46.38
C MET A 1 -18.54 -35.22 47.72
N PRO A 2 -17.89 -34.04 47.78
CA PRO A 2 -17.73 -33.02 46.75
C PRO A 2 -16.27 -32.73 46.34
N SER A 3 -16.18 -32.12 45.17
CA SER A 3 -15.03 -31.58 44.44
C SER A 3 -14.35 -30.40 45.14
N LEU A 4 -13.02 -30.43 45.24
CA LEU A 4 -12.20 -29.24 45.53
C LEU A 4 -11.56 -28.74 44.23
N ILE A 5 -11.96 -27.52 43.90
CA ILE A 5 -11.65 -26.74 42.71
C ILE A 5 -10.17 -26.33 42.75
N ALA A 6 -9.45 -26.60 41.66
CA ALA A 6 -8.15 -25.99 41.40
C ALA A 6 -8.34 -24.49 41.10
N PRO A 7 -7.42 -23.60 41.52
CA PRO A 7 -7.49 -22.20 41.12
C PRO A 7 -7.09 -22.06 39.64
N PRO A 8 -7.72 -21.16 38.86
CA PRO A 8 -7.27 -20.91 37.50
C PRO A 8 -6.00 -20.06 37.51
N LEU A 9 -4.92 -20.64 36.98
CA LEU A 9 -3.74 -19.92 36.50
C LEU A 9 -4.02 -19.45 35.07
N LYS A 10 -4.22 -18.14 34.88
CA LYS A 10 -3.73 -17.32 33.75
C LYS A 10 -4.44 -15.96 33.74
N GLU A 11 -3.80 -14.96 34.31
CA GLU A 11 -4.14 -13.55 34.03
C GLU A 11 -2.90 -12.68 34.25
N PHE A 12 -1.82 -12.92 33.49
CA PHE A 12 -0.67 -12.00 33.48
C PHE A 12 0.18 -12.21 32.21
N GLN A 13 -0.42 -12.09 31.01
CA GLN A 13 0.38 -12.03 29.78
C GLN A 13 -0.26 -11.37 28.55
N GLU A 14 -1.36 -10.61 28.67
CA GLU A 14 -1.97 -9.94 27.50
C GLU A 14 -1.64 -8.43 27.39
N LEU A 15 -1.07 -7.79 28.41
CA LEU A 15 -0.82 -6.32 28.39
C LEU A 15 0.57 -5.89 27.90
N ASN A 16 1.46 -6.83 27.57
CA ASN A 16 2.86 -6.53 27.22
C ASN A 16 3.19 -6.67 25.73
N MET A 17 2.37 -7.35 24.92
CA MET A 17 2.62 -7.48 23.47
C MET A 17 2.20 -6.24 22.67
N ASP A 18 1.09 -5.59 23.01
CA ASP A 18 0.64 -4.35 22.35
C ASP A 18 1.64 -3.19 22.46
N ARG A 19 2.45 -3.19 23.53
CA ARG A 19 3.38 -2.09 23.82
C ARG A 19 4.67 -2.20 23.02
N GLU A 20 5.13 -3.42 22.75
CA GLU A 20 6.32 -3.71 21.95
C GLU A 20 6.06 -3.48 20.46
N ASP A 21 4.92 -3.94 19.94
CA ASP A 21 4.53 -3.70 18.54
C ASP A 21 4.31 -2.21 18.27
N LYS A 22 3.74 -1.46 19.22
CA LYS A 22 3.60 0.00 19.13
C LYS A 22 4.94 0.73 19.22
N LYS A 23 5.90 0.21 19.99
CA LYS A 23 7.26 0.77 20.10
C LYS A 23 8.08 0.47 18.84
N ARG A 24 7.91 -0.72 18.26
CA ARG A 24 8.51 -1.16 16.99
C ARG A 24 7.93 -0.38 15.80
N SER A 25 6.61 -0.18 15.77
CA SER A 25 5.90 0.65 14.79
C SER A 25 6.37 2.11 14.83
N ARG A 26 6.49 2.71 16.03
CA ARG A 26 7.05 4.06 16.23
C ARG A 26 8.52 4.17 15.83
N SER A 27 9.33 3.16 16.12
CA SER A 27 10.74 3.10 15.71
C SER A 27 10.87 2.97 14.20
N LEU A 28 10.04 2.12 13.56
CA LEU A 28 10.00 1.92 12.12
C LEU A 28 9.55 3.20 11.42
N GLY A 29 8.56 3.92 11.96
CA GLY A 29 8.13 5.23 11.46
C GLY A 29 9.26 6.26 11.48
N LYS A 30 10.03 6.33 12.57
CA LYS A 30 11.18 7.26 12.69
C LYS A 30 12.33 6.90 11.76
N ASP A 31 12.68 5.61 11.66
CA ASP A 31 13.74 5.12 10.75
C ASP A 31 13.33 5.32 9.29
N PHE A 32 12.08 5.01 8.96
CA PHE A 32 11.50 5.24 7.64
C PHE A 32 11.56 6.72 7.25
N MET A 33 11.20 7.63 8.16
CA MET A 33 11.26 9.07 7.92
C MET A 33 12.68 9.57 7.66
N CYS A 34 13.66 9.09 8.43
CA CYS A 34 15.06 9.45 8.21
C CYS A 34 15.56 8.97 6.84
N ARG A 35 15.20 7.74 6.44
CA ARG A 35 15.54 7.18 5.14
C ARG A 35 14.83 7.88 3.99
N MET A 36 13.55 8.25 4.15
CA MET A 36 12.80 9.02 3.18
C MET A 36 13.36 10.43 3.01
N GLN A 37 13.71 11.12 4.10
CA GLN A 37 14.39 12.42 4.01
C GLN A 37 15.71 12.31 3.22
N CYS A 38 16.54 11.29 3.48
CA CYS A 38 17.79 11.07 2.73
C CYS A 38 17.60 10.69 1.25
N VAL A 39 16.61 9.85 0.92
CA VAL A 39 16.34 9.41 -0.46
C VAL A 39 15.80 10.57 -1.30
N PHE A 40 14.99 11.46 -0.72
CA PHE A 40 14.40 12.59 -1.44
C PHE A 40 15.34 13.81 -1.54
N LEU A 41 16.32 13.96 -0.65
CA LEU A 41 17.36 15.00 -0.72
C LEU A 41 18.22 14.97 -2.01
N HIS A 42 18.18 13.88 -2.79
CA HIS A 42 18.95 13.71 -4.03
C HIS A 42 18.16 13.94 -5.33
N THR A 43 16.85 14.25 -5.27
CA THR A 43 16.07 14.65 -6.44
C THR A 43 15.88 16.17 -6.44
N SER A 44 16.34 16.83 -7.49
CA SER A 44 16.59 18.27 -7.62
C SER A 44 15.33 19.17 -7.72
N SER A 45 14.30 18.90 -6.93
CA SER A 45 13.16 19.81 -6.70
C SER A 45 12.27 19.24 -5.58
N ILE A 46 12.45 19.72 -4.34
CA ILE A 46 11.63 19.31 -3.19
C ILE A 46 10.68 20.45 -2.83
N GLU A 47 9.40 20.27 -3.13
CA GLU A 47 8.33 20.85 -2.32
C GLU A 47 8.35 20.09 -0.99
N ARG A 48 8.48 20.81 0.13
CA ARG A 48 8.34 20.20 1.46
C ARG A 48 6.94 19.64 1.59
N LEU A 49 6.81 18.44 2.15
CA LEU A 49 5.51 17.87 2.50
C LEU A 49 4.73 18.84 3.38
N THR A 50 3.57 19.32 2.91
CA THR A 50 2.74 20.28 3.64
C THR A 50 1.61 19.59 4.40
N PRO A 51 1.07 20.20 5.48
CA PRO A 51 -0.12 19.70 6.16
C PRO A 51 -1.34 19.63 5.23
N GLU A 52 -1.44 20.56 4.28
CA GLU A 52 -2.50 20.59 3.28
C GLU A 52 -2.41 19.38 2.34
N GLU A 53 -1.21 19.04 1.85
CA GLU A 53 -0.99 17.84 1.03
C GLU A 53 -1.39 16.57 1.80
N MET A 54 -0.97 16.46 3.07
CA MET A 54 -1.35 15.33 3.92
C MET A 54 -2.86 15.26 4.19
N PHE A 55 -3.55 16.41 4.22
CA PHE A 55 -5.00 16.46 4.34
C PHE A 55 -5.69 16.00 3.05
N LEU A 56 -5.15 16.34 1.87
CA LEU A 56 -5.68 15.82 0.59
C LEU A 56 -5.61 14.30 0.53
N TRP A 57 -4.57 13.69 1.12
CA TRP A 57 -4.44 12.24 1.21
C TRP A 57 -5.55 11.58 2.02
N THR A 58 -6.26 12.30 2.89
CA THR A 58 -7.39 11.72 3.66
C THR A 58 -8.70 11.78 2.88
N GLN A 59 -8.78 12.60 1.84
CA GLN A 59 -10.02 12.81 1.08
C GLN A 59 -10.30 11.67 0.11
N SER A 60 -9.27 11.11 -0.51
CA SER A 60 -9.40 9.95 -1.41
C SER A 60 -8.07 9.21 -1.59
N LEU A 61 -8.17 7.92 -1.89
CA LEU A 61 -7.00 7.14 -2.30
C LEU A 61 -6.37 7.71 -3.58
N GLU A 62 -7.18 8.25 -4.49
CA GLU A 62 -6.69 8.92 -5.69
C GLU A 62 -5.73 10.09 -5.36
N ASN A 63 -6.12 10.99 -4.45
CA ASN A 63 -5.27 12.10 -4.04
C ASN A 63 -3.96 11.61 -3.41
N LEU A 64 -4.03 10.54 -2.59
CA LEU A 64 -2.85 9.92 -2.01
C LEU A 64 -1.90 9.36 -3.08
N LEU A 65 -2.43 8.72 -4.13
CA LEU A 65 -1.65 8.11 -5.21
C LEU A 65 -1.11 9.14 -6.22
N GLN A 66 -1.73 10.31 -6.34
CA GLN A 66 -1.22 11.41 -7.17
C GLN A 66 -0.03 12.11 -6.51
N SER A 67 0.06 12.11 -5.18
CA SER A 67 1.23 12.61 -4.46
C SER A 67 2.40 11.62 -4.53
N LYS A 68 3.59 12.12 -4.89
CA LYS A 68 4.83 11.32 -4.86
C LYS A 68 5.15 10.85 -3.45
N TYR A 69 4.99 11.73 -2.45
CA TYR A 69 5.21 11.40 -1.04
C TYR A 69 4.14 10.46 -0.52
N GLY A 70 2.87 10.72 -0.85
CA GLY A 70 1.73 9.90 -0.46
C GLY A 70 1.88 8.47 -0.96
N MET A 71 2.12 8.30 -2.25
CA MET A 71 2.34 7.00 -2.87
C MET A 71 3.53 6.25 -2.26
N ALA A 72 4.68 6.91 -2.04
CA ALA A 72 5.86 6.25 -1.45
C ALA A 72 5.62 5.80 0.00
N THR A 73 4.92 6.62 0.78
CA THR A 73 4.55 6.31 2.16
C THR A 73 3.55 5.17 2.20
N PHE A 74 2.52 5.21 1.34
CA PHE A 74 1.51 4.17 1.25
C PHE A 74 2.12 2.84 0.78
N HIS A 75 3.01 2.85 -0.21
CA HIS A 75 3.74 1.64 -0.64
C HIS A 75 4.52 1.00 0.51
N SER A 76 5.16 1.82 1.34
CA SER A 76 5.95 1.35 2.47
C SER A 76 5.06 0.77 3.58
N PHE A 77 3.89 1.36 3.80
CA PHE A 77 2.85 0.80 4.67
C PHE A 77 2.37 -0.57 4.15
N LEU A 78 2.03 -0.67 2.86
CA LEU A 78 1.59 -1.94 2.26
C LEU A 78 2.67 -3.02 2.33
N LYS A 79 3.95 -2.66 2.19
CA LYS A 79 5.08 -3.60 2.35
C LYS A 79 5.17 -4.15 3.76
N ALA A 80 4.95 -3.30 4.77
CA ALA A 80 4.95 -3.73 6.17
C ALA A 80 3.79 -4.69 6.47
N GLU A 81 2.70 -4.61 5.69
CA GLU A 81 1.53 -5.48 5.80
C GLU A 81 1.47 -6.59 4.74
N TYR A 82 2.55 -6.78 3.98
CA TYR A 82 2.65 -7.81 2.93
C TYR A 82 1.53 -7.76 1.88
N SER A 83 1.12 -6.55 1.49
CA SER A 83 0.03 -6.30 0.53
C SER A 83 0.41 -5.32 -0.59
N ASP A 84 1.71 -5.06 -0.79
CA ASP A 84 2.21 -4.08 -1.75
C ASP A 84 2.09 -4.52 -3.21
N GLU A 85 1.78 -5.79 -3.47
CA GLU A 85 1.47 -6.30 -4.82
C GLU A 85 0.26 -5.60 -5.44
N ASN A 86 -0.70 -5.18 -4.60
CA ASN A 86 -1.91 -4.48 -5.05
C ASN A 86 -1.57 -3.12 -5.67
N LEU A 87 -0.75 -2.32 -4.98
CA LEU A 87 -0.32 -1.02 -5.48
C LEU A 87 0.60 -1.18 -6.69
N GLU A 88 1.55 -2.12 -6.64
CA GLU A 88 2.43 -2.35 -7.78
C GLU A 88 1.65 -2.78 -9.03
N PHE A 89 0.72 -3.72 -8.91
CA PHE A 89 -0.13 -4.13 -10.01
C PHE A 89 -0.89 -2.94 -10.60
N TRP A 90 -1.52 -2.13 -9.74
CA TRP A 90 -2.26 -0.94 -10.16
C TRP A 90 -1.36 0.03 -10.95
N LEU A 91 -0.14 0.30 -10.48
CA LEU A 91 0.83 1.15 -11.18
C LEU A 91 1.26 0.55 -12.54
N ARG A 92 1.45 -0.77 -12.60
CA ARG A 92 1.79 -1.44 -13.87
C ARG A 92 0.66 -1.33 -14.89
N CYS A 93 -0.60 -1.31 -14.45
CA CYS A 93 -1.74 -1.06 -15.32
C CYS A 93 -1.75 0.39 -15.85
N GLU A 94 -1.46 1.38 -15.00
CA GLU A 94 -1.34 2.78 -15.42
C GLU A 94 -0.21 3.01 -16.43
N GLU A 95 0.94 2.36 -16.25
CA GLU A 95 2.02 2.36 -17.24
C GLU A 95 1.60 1.68 -18.55
N TYR A 96 0.89 0.55 -18.44
CA TYR A 96 0.47 -0.27 -19.57
C TYR A 96 -0.48 0.48 -20.51
N LYS A 97 -1.46 1.22 -19.97
CA LYS A 97 -2.41 2.04 -20.74
C LYS A 97 -1.74 3.11 -21.61
N LYS A 98 -0.53 3.54 -21.24
CA LYS A 98 0.25 4.56 -21.98
C LYS A 98 0.99 3.96 -23.19
N ILE A 99 1.07 2.64 -23.31
CA ILE A 99 1.78 1.97 -24.41
C ILE A 99 0.99 2.08 -25.71
N LYS A 100 1.63 2.59 -26.77
CA LYS A 100 1.05 2.67 -28.13
C LYS A 100 1.58 1.62 -29.09
N SER A 101 2.78 1.08 -28.84
CA SER A 101 3.39 0.04 -29.67
C SER A 101 2.76 -1.32 -29.39
N SER A 102 2.18 -1.95 -30.41
CA SER A 102 1.58 -3.29 -30.31
C SER A 102 2.57 -4.33 -29.79
N TYR A 103 3.82 -4.34 -30.27
CA TYR A 103 4.86 -5.24 -29.79
C TYR A 103 5.15 -5.07 -28.28
N ARG A 104 5.33 -3.81 -27.83
CA ARG A 104 5.55 -3.52 -26.40
C ARG A 104 4.33 -3.87 -25.56
N MET A 105 3.13 -3.68 -26.10
CA MET A 105 1.87 -4.02 -25.43
C MET A 105 1.80 -5.53 -25.18
N HIS A 106 2.05 -6.36 -26.20
CA HIS A 106 2.11 -7.81 -26.04
C HIS A 106 3.14 -8.24 -25.00
N SER A 107 4.36 -7.71 -25.09
CA SER A 107 5.44 -8.05 -24.14
C SER A 107 5.08 -7.66 -22.70
N LYS A 108 4.52 -6.45 -22.47
CA LYS A 108 4.16 -5.98 -21.14
C LYS A 108 2.91 -6.69 -20.60
N ALA A 109 1.92 -6.96 -21.44
CA ALA A 109 0.71 -7.71 -21.05
C ALA A 109 1.07 -9.10 -20.52
N LYS A 110 1.93 -9.83 -21.24
CA LYS A 110 2.42 -11.14 -20.81
C LYS A 110 3.14 -11.06 -19.45
N LYS A 111 4.03 -10.09 -19.26
CA LYS A 111 4.74 -9.88 -17.99
C LYS A 111 3.80 -9.57 -16.82
N ILE A 112 2.80 -8.71 -17.04
CA ILE A 112 1.81 -8.38 -16.00
C ILE A 112 1.00 -9.64 -15.64
N TYR A 113 0.60 -10.42 -16.63
CA TYR A 113 -0.14 -11.66 -16.43
C TYR A 113 0.65 -12.68 -15.60
N GLU A 114 1.89 -12.97 -15.98
CA GLU A 114 2.74 -13.96 -15.29
C GLU A 114 3.10 -13.51 -13.87
N GLN A 115 3.24 -12.21 -13.63
CA GLN A 115 3.65 -11.67 -12.34
C GLN A 115 2.49 -11.55 -11.33
N TYR A 116 1.29 -11.18 -11.78
CA TYR A 116 0.17 -10.80 -10.90
C TYR A 116 -1.12 -11.60 -11.14
N ILE A 117 -1.38 -12.14 -12.33
CA ILE A 117 -2.71 -12.68 -12.70
C ILE A 117 -2.74 -14.22 -12.76
N GLN A 118 -1.67 -14.86 -13.20
CA GLN A 118 -1.63 -16.31 -13.31
C GLN A 118 -1.81 -16.95 -11.92
N THR A 119 -2.48 -18.11 -11.86
CA THR A 119 -2.57 -18.88 -10.62
C THR A 119 -1.18 -19.26 -10.13
N LYS A 120 -0.88 -19.01 -8.85
CA LYS A 120 0.45 -19.17 -8.24
C LYS A 120 1.50 -18.20 -8.80
N ALA A 121 1.08 -17.07 -9.34
CA ALA A 121 2.01 -16.00 -9.70
C ALA A 121 2.77 -15.52 -8.46
N PRO A 122 4.05 -15.11 -8.61
CA PRO A 122 4.90 -14.73 -7.46
C PRO A 122 4.34 -13.54 -6.68
N ARG A 123 3.53 -12.68 -7.31
CA ARG A 123 2.84 -11.55 -6.71
C ARG A 123 1.35 -11.55 -7.07
N GLU A 124 0.73 -12.72 -6.98
CA GLU A 124 -0.68 -12.92 -7.32
C GLU A 124 -1.61 -11.95 -6.57
N ILE A 125 -2.46 -11.22 -7.31
CA ILE A 125 -3.48 -10.33 -6.73
C ILE A 125 -4.79 -11.07 -6.44
N ASN A 126 -5.55 -10.56 -5.46
CA ASN A 126 -6.84 -11.13 -5.09
C ASN A 126 -7.96 -10.70 -6.05
N ILE A 127 -8.20 -11.51 -7.09
CA ILE A 127 -9.30 -11.35 -8.05
C ILE A 127 -10.05 -12.67 -8.25
N ASP A 128 -11.33 -12.57 -8.58
CA ASP A 128 -12.20 -13.72 -8.81
C ASP A 128 -11.85 -14.48 -10.10
N HIS A 129 -12.33 -15.73 -10.17
CA HIS A 129 -12.03 -16.62 -11.30
C HIS A 129 -12.50 -16.07 -12.64
N HIS A 130 -13.68 -15.41 -12.68
CA HIS A 130 -14.22 -14.89 -13.92
C HIS A 130 -13.34 -13.77 -14.48
N THR A 131 -12.93 -12.81 -13.65
CA THR A 131 -12.01 -11.74 -14.06
C THR A 131 -10.67 -12.30 -14.56
N ARG A 132 -10.12 -13.30 -13.87
CA ARG A 132 -8.86 -13.94 -14.27
C ARG A 132 -8.93 -14.60 -15.65
N GLU A 133 -9.97 -15.39 -15.91
CA GLU A 133 -10.15 -16.04 -17.20
C GLU A 133 -10.45 -15.03 -18.33
N ALA A 134 -11.11 -13.91 -18.03
CA ALA A 134 -11.26 -12.82 -18.98
C ALA A 134 -9.90 -12.22 -19.37
N ILE A 135 -9.05 -11.91 -18.40
CA ILE A 135 -7.70 -11.37 -18.66
C ILE A 135 -6.85 -12.38 -19.44
N LYS A 136 -6.90 -13.66 -19.08
CA LYS A 136 -6.19 -14.74 -19.79
C LYS A 136 -6.53 -14.78 -21.29
N ARG A 137 -7.78 -14.51 -21.67
CA ARG A 137 -8.18 -14.36 -23.07
C ARG A 137 -7.68 -13.03 -23.66
N ASN A 138 -7.83 -11.93 -22.92
CA ASN A 138 -7.41 -10.60 -23.37
C ASN A 138 -5.90 -10.53 -23.65
N VAL A 139 -5.06 -11.25 -22.89
CA VAL A 139 -3.60 -11.23 -23.10
C VAL A 139 -3.14 -11.96 -24.37
N MET A 140 -4.03 -12.74 -25.02
CA MET A 140 -3.75 -13.34 -26.34
C MET A 140 -3.85 -12.31 -27.48
N ALA A 141 -4.70 -11.31 -27.33
CA ALA A 141 -4.84 -10.17 -28.24
C ALA A 141 -4.98 -8.88 -27.42
N PRO A 142 -3.88 -8.39 -26.81
CA PRO A 142 -3.94 -7.32 -25.82
C PRO A 142 -4.41 -6.01 -26.41
N THR A 143 -5.30 -5.35 -25.67
CA THR A 143 -5.71 -3.96 -25.90
C THR A 143 -5.27 -3.10 -24.71
N MET A 144 -5.40 -1.79 -24.80
CA MET A 144 -5.11 -0.88 -23.68
C MET A 144 -6.00 -1.13 -22.45
N PHE A 145 -7.16 -1.80 -22.62
CA PHE A 145 -8.13 -2.09 -21.57
C PHE A 145 -8.00 -3.50 -20.99
N CYS A 146 -6.93 -4.23 -21.34
CA CYS A 146 -6.72 -5.65 -21.01
C CYS A 146 -6.89 -5.97 -19.52
N PHE A 147 -6.56 -5.01 -18.63
CA PHE A 147 -6.53 -5.18 -17.18
C PHE A 147 -7.51 -4.28 -16.41
N ASP A 148 -8.41 -3.55 -17.09
CA ASP A 148 -9.23 -2.50 -16.47
C ASP A 148 -10.10 -3.02 -15.32
N ASP A 149 -10.73 -4.18 -15.49
CA ASP A 149 -11.61 -4.75 -14.46
C ASP A 149 -10.81 -5.19 -13.22
N ALA A 150 -9.70 -5.89 -13.41
CA ALA A 150 -8.82 -6.25 -12.29
C ALA A 150 -8.24 -5.00 -11.60
N GLN A 151 -7.86 -3.98 -12.36
CA GLN A 151 -7.36 -2.74 -11.78
C GLN A 151 -8.40 -2.04 -10.91
N LYS A 152 -9.67 -1.99 -11.35
CA LYS A 152 -10.78 -1.45 -10.54
C LYS A 152 -11.00 -2.26 -9.26
N ILE A 153 -10.96 -3.59 -9.36
CA ILE A 153 -11.11 -4.48 -8.19
C ILE A 153 -10.00 -4.22 -7.17
N VAL A 154 -8.74 -4.18 -7.62
CA VAL A 154 -7.57 -3.95 -6.76
C VAL A 154 -7.58 -2.55 -6.15
N TYR A 155 -7.94 -1.53 -6.92
CA TYR A 155 -8.12 -0.17 -6.38
C TYR A 155 -9.17 -0.16 -5.26
N GLY A 156 -10.35 -0.75 -5.51
CA GLY A 156 -11.42 -0.84 -4.50
C GLY A 156 -11.04 -1.69 -3.29
N LEU A 157 -10.18 -2.70 -3.46
CA LEU A 157 -9.63 -3.49 -2.35
C LEU A 157 -8.75 -2.61 -1.45
N MET A 158 -7.79 -1.91 -2.04
CA MET A 158 -6.93 -0.97 -1.29
C MET A 158 -7.76 0.13 -0.62
N GLU A 159 -8.73 0.70 -1.33
CA GLU A 159 -9.57 1.80 -0.84
C GLU A 159 -10.45 1.39 0.35
N ARG A 160 -10.97 0.15 0.38
CA ARG A 160 -11.84 -0.33 1.46
C ARG A 160 -11.10 -0.92 2.65
N ASP A 161 -9.88 -1.44 2.45
CA ASP A 161 -9.14 -2.15 3.49
C ASP A 161 -7.85 -1.42 3.90
N SER A 162 -6.85 -1.39 3.04
CA SER A 162 -5.51 -0.93 3.41
C SER A 162 -5.43 0.60 3.60
N TYR A 163 -6.17 1.37 2.81
CA TYR A 163 -6.17 2.83 2.85
C TYR A 163 -6.74 3.40 4.17
N PRO A 164 -7.90 2.97 4.69
CA PRO A 164 -8.38 3.38 6.01
C PRO A 164 -7.47 2.94 7.16
N ARG A 165 -6.73 1.83 7.00
CA ARG A 165 -5.73 1.38 7.97
C ARG A 165 -4.46 2.24 7.91
N PHE A 166 -4.02 2.61 6.71
CA PHE A 166 -2.90 3.53 6.50
C PHE A 166 -3.14 4.89 7.19
N LEU A 167 -4.30 5.50 7.02
CA LEU A 167 -4.64 6.80 7.65
C LEU A 167 -4.70 6.72 9.18
N ARG A 168 -4.87 5.53 9.75
CA ARG A 168 -4.84 5.27 11.20
C ARG A 168 -3.51 4.69 11.69
N SER A 169 -2.54 4.52 10.80
CA SER A 169 -1.25 3.94 11.12
C SER A 169 -0.35 4.95 11.85
N ASP A 170 0.63 4.45 12.60
CA ASP A 170 1.63 5.33 13.23
C ASP A 170 2.54 6.00 12.20
N ILE A 171 2.65 5.45 10.98
CA ILE A 171 3.41 6.05 9.88
C ILE A 171 2.77 7.39 9.52
N TYR A 172 1.47 7.42 9.27
CA TYR A 172 0.74 8.65 8.95
C TYR A 172 0.70 9.63 10.14
N ARG A 173 0.50 9.14 11.36
CA ARG A 173 0.55 10.00 12.56
C ARG A 173 1.92 10.67 12.76
N SER A 174 2.99 9.92 12.57
CA SER A 174 4.36 10.44 12.71
C SER A 174 4.66 11.54 11.69
N LEU A 175 4.08 11.45 10.49
CA LEU A 175 4.17 12.49 9.47
C LEU A 175 3.49 13.78 9.94
N LEU A 176 2.25 13.70 10.44
CA LEU A 176 1.53 14.85 10.99
C LEU A 176 2.30 15.55 12.11
N ASP A 177 2.85 14.77 13.05
CA ASP A 177 3.63 15.30 14.17
C ASP A 177 4.88 16.05 13.67
N SER A 178 5.58 15.49 12.66
CA SER A 178 6.80 16.08 12.10
C SER A 178 6.56 17.41 11.37
N THR A 179 5.41 17.57 10.70
CA THR A 179 5.07 18.81 10.00
C THR A 179 4.47 19.86 10.94
N SER A 180 3.96 19.47 12.10
CA SER A 180 3.46 20.39 13.14
C SER A 180 4.56 21.03 14.00
N ALA A 181 5.74 20.41 14.08
CA ALA A 181 6.88 20.89 14.87
C ALA A 181 7.60 22.10 14.26
N ASP A 182 7.29 22.47 13.01
CA ASP A 182 7.83 23.63 12.29
C ASP A 182 7.04 24.92 12.52
N CYS A 183 6.11 24.97 13.47
CA CYS A 183 5.41 26.21 13.84
C CYS A 183 6.20 26.93 14.95
N PRO A 184 6.95 28.02 14.67
CA PRO A 184 7.47 28.86 15.74
C PRO A 184 6.25 29.55 16.36
N ARG A 185 5.87 29.12 17.55
CA ARG A 185 4.98 29.89 18.43
C ARG A 185 5.72 31.19 18.77
N GLY A 186 5.42 32.24 18.00
CA GLY A 186 5.74 33.64 18.32
C GLY A 186 4.45 34.36 18.69
#